data_AF-A0A2T7TIG3-F1
#
_entry.id   AF-A0A2T7TIG3-F1
#
_cell.length_a   1.000
_cell.length_b   1.000
_cell.length_c   1.000
_cell.angle_alpha   90.00
_cell.angle_beta   90.00
_cell.angle_gamma   90.00
#
_symmetry.space_group_name_H-M   'P 1'
#
loop_
_entity.id
_entity.type
_entity.pdbx_description
1 polymer ?
#
loop_
_entity_poly.entity_id
_entity_poly.type
_entity_poly.pdbx_seq_one_letter_code
_entity_poly.pdbx_strand_id
1 'polypeptide(L)'
;MHGGAELTTTVVIGSGLSGLAVASELSRRGIESIVVECMDPLDTGQLSRTVMTDSVSLSERTELLRLLRGYASSHSLDIRHSTIAENLCVVGHSKLLPTPVLGSKKWAVQTGSGVLLADHVVLTKYPQNQLRRFLLSLGLAVGNDLKAAARAIGLHLVGVGELLSPSTREIVRQAKLVSAAIVQHPPLRLPPTRALGA
;
A
#
# COMPACT_ATOMS: atom_id res chain seq x y z
N MET A 1 -5.28 26.70 3.56
CA MET A 1 -6.00 25.62 2.87
C MET A 1 -6.02 24.44 3.83
N HIS A 2 -7.20 24.06 4.34
CA HIS A 2 -7.30 23.03 5.37
C HIS A 2 -7.09 21.66 4.71
N GLY A 3 -5.89 21.08 4.85
CA GLY A 3 -5.65 19.69 4.48
C GLY A 3 -6.51 18.79 5.37
N GLY A 4 -7.57 18.23 4.80
CA GLY A 4 -8.46 17.31 5.48
C GLY A 4 -7.81 15.94 5.67
N ALA A 5 -8.17 15.24 6.74
CA ALA A 5 -7.87 13.83 6.89
C ALA A 5 -8.99 13.01 6.27
N GLU A 6 -8.64 12.13 5.34
CA GLU A 6 -9.56 11.20 4.68
C GLU A 6 -9.33 9.78 5.22
N LEU A 7 -10.40 9.00 5.39
CA LEU A 7 -10.35 7.65 5.93
C LEU A 7 -10.60 6.62 4.82
N THR A 8 -9.79 5.57 4.79
CA THR A 8 -10.00 4.40 3.93
C THR A 8 -9.56 3.13 4.64
N THR A 9 -9.91 1.95 4.13
CA THR A 9 -9.43 0.69 4.72
C THR A 9 -7.97 0.44 4.38
N THR A 10 -7.60 0.66 3.10
CA THR A 10 -6.25 0.37 2.60
C THR A 10 -5.71 1.50 1.72
N VAL A 11 -4.45 1.90 1.89
CA VAL A 11 -3.75 2.72 0.90
C VAL A 11 -2.73 1.86 0.16
N VAL A 12 -2.73 1.93 -1.17
CA VAL A 12 -1.73 1.28 -2.02
C VAL A 12 -0.79 2.36 -2.57
N ILE A 13 0.51 2.22 -2.32
CA ILE A 13 1.52 3.17 -2.78
C ILE A 13 2.18 2.64 -4.07
N GLY A 14 1.94 3.37 -5.17
CA GLY A 14 2.40 3.12 -6.54
C GLY A 14 1.29 2.62 -7.46
N SER A 15 1.01 3.31 -8.57
CA SER A 15 -0.03 2.91 -9.55
C SER A 15 0.47 2.01 -10.70
N GLY A 16 1.68 1.46 -10.56
CA GLY A 16 2.25 0.52 -11.52
C GLY A 16 1.60 -0.86 -11.50
N LEU A 17 2.19 -1.81 -12.24
CA LEU A 17 1.70 -3.19 -12.39
C LEU A 17 1.32 -3.86 -11.05
N SER A 18 2.21 -3.79 -10.06
CA SER A 18 1.98 -4.37 -8.73
C SER A 18 0.84 -3.69 -7.97
N GLY A 19 0.75 -2.36 -8.04
CA GLY A 19 -0.28 -1.61 -7.31
C GLY A 19 -1.67 -1.85 -7.88
N LEU A 20 -1.81 -1.84 -9.20
CA LEU A 20 -3.09 -2.14 -9.83
C LEU A 20 -3.49 -3.60 -9.65
N ALA A 21 -2.54 -4.54 -9.62
CA ALA A 21 -2.83 -5.94 -9.31
C ALA A 21 -3.41 -6.08 -7.90
N VAL A 22 -2.82 -5.40 -6.91
CA VAL A 22 -3.31 -5.35 -5.53
C VAL A 22 -4.69 -4.70 -5.47
N ALA A 23 -4.85 -3.50 -6.01
CA ALA A 23 -6.13 -2.77 -5.99
C ALA A 23 -7.26 -3.58 -6.63
N SER A 24 -6.97 -4.28 -7.73
CA SER A 24 -7.93 -5.17 -8.38
C SER A 24 -8.34 -6.35 -7.50
N GLU A 25 -7.39 -6.96 -6.78
CA GLU A 25 -7.69 -8.06 -5.85
C GLU A 25 -8.39 -7.59 -4.57
N LEU A 26 -8.13 -6.36 -4.11
CA LEU A 26 -8.86 -5.74 -3.00
C LEU A 26 -10.32 -5.45 -3.40
N SER A 27 -10.53 -4.87 -4.59
CA SER A 27 -11.85 -4.62 -5.16
C SER A 27 -12.67 -5.90 -5.31
N ARG A 28 -12.05 -6.99 -5.83
CA ARG A 28 -12.68 -8.33 -5.89
C ARG A 28 -13.14 -8.88 -4.54
N ARG A 29 -12.65 -8.33 -3.44
CA ARG A 29 -12.96 -8.73 -2.06
C ARG A 29 -13.83 -7.70 -1.33
N GLY A 30 -14.27 -6.64 -2.01
CA GLY A 30 -15.05 -5.56 -1.41
C GLY A 30 -14.26 -4.71 -0.41
N ILE A 31 -12.92 -4.66 -0.51
CA ILE A 31 -12.09 -3.82 0.34
C ILE A 31 -11.89 -2.47 -0.36
N GLU A 32 -12.26 -1.40 0.34
CA GLU A 32 -11.99 -0.03 -0.10
C GLU A 32 -10.49 0.25 -0.09
N SER A 33 -9.99 0.78 -1.21
CA SER A 33 -8.59 1.15 -1.32
C SER A 33 -8.40 2.40 -2.15
N ILE A 34 -7.49 3.26 -1.72
CA ILE A 34 -7.01 4.41 -2.48
C ILE A 34 -5.61 4.08 -2.99
N VAL A 35 -5.40 4.17 -4.31
CA VAL A 35 -4.07 4.05 -4.92
C VAL A 35 -3.50 5.45 -5.11
N VAL A 36 -2.31 5.70 -4.55
CA VAL A 36 -1.57 6.95 -4.71
C VAL A 36 -0.22 6.68 -5.36
N GLU A 37 0.40 7.70 -5.93
CA GLU A 37 1.77 7.58 -6.40
C GLU A 37 2.75 7.67 -5.22
N CYS A 38 3.98 7.20 -5.42
CA CYS A 38 5.06 7.36 -4.45
C CYS A 38 5.95 8.53 -4.89
N MET A 39 6.46 9.32 -3.95
CA MET A 39 7.63 10.16 -4.25
C MET A 39 8.78 9.21 -4.52
N ASP A 40 9.19 9.11 -5.79
CA ASP A 40 10.40 8.40 -6.15
C ASP A 40 11.57 9.01 -5.37
N PRO A 41 12.33 8.25 -4.56
CA PRO A 41 13.63 8.71 -4.05
C PRO A 41 14.67 8.83 -5.18
N LEU A 42 14.30 8.39 -6.38
CA LEU A 42 15.12 8.29 -7.58
C LEU A 42 14.22 8.71 -8.74
N ASP A 43 14.01 10.03 -8.88
CA ASP A 43 13.48 10.62 -10.10
C ASP A 43 14.22 10.02 -11.31
N THR A 44 13.63 9.00 -11.90
CA THR A 44 14.16 8.39 -13.10
C THR A 44 13.02 7.75 -13.88
N GLY A 45 12.42 8.59 -14.72
CA GLY A 45 11.98 8.19 -16.05
C GLY A 45 13.08 7.53 -16.92
N GLN A 46 14.16 6.97 -16.36
CA GLN A 46 15.22 6.25 -17.09
C GLN A 46 15.78 4.96 -16.46
N LEU A 47 15.49 4.55 -15.21
CA LEU A 47 16.23 3.42 -14.59
C LEU A 47 15.40 2.42 -13.74
N SER A 48 14.24 1.98 -14.25
CA SER A 48 13.82 0.58 -14.05
C SER A 48 13.61 -0.12 -15.39
N ARG A 49 14.52 0.13 -16.33
CA ARG A 49 14.96 -0.92 -17.26
C ARG A 49 15.72 -1.95 -16.42
N THR A 50 14.99 -2.75 -15.63
CA THR A 50 15.45 -4.11 -15.36
C THR A 50 15.88 -4.64 -16.72
N VAL A 51 17.10 -5.17 -16.82
CA VAL A 51 17.59 -5.84 -18.04
C VAL A 51 16.70 -7.07 -18.25
N MET A 52 15.52 -6.82 -18.81
CA MET A 52 14.57 -7.80 -19.29
C MET A 52 15.14 -8.19 -20.64
N THR A 53 15.94 -9.25 -20.65
CA THR A 53 16.61 -9.74 -21.85
C THR A 53 15.64 -10.36 -22.86
N ASP A 54 14.38 -10.56 -22.47
CA ASP A 54 13.37 -11.25 -23.29
C ASP A 54 12.14 -10.36 -23.56
N SER A 55 11.84 -10.18 -24.84
CA SER A 55 10.69 -9.40 -25.34
C SER A 55 9.35 -10.02 -24.97
N VAL A 56 9.29 -11.34 -24.77
CA VAL A 56 8.08 -12.05 -24.32
C VAL A 56 7.67 -11.56 -22.93
N SER A 57 8.63 -11.50 -22.00
CA SER A 57 8.44 -11.02 -20.63
C SER A 57 8.00 -9.54 -20.53
N LEU A 58 8.37 -8.72 -21.53
CA LEU A 58 7.94 -7.32 -21.62
C LEU A 58 6.52 -7.20 -22.19
N SER A 59 6.20 -7.98 -23.21
CA SER A 59 4.87 -8.06 -23.80
C SER A 59 3.82 -8.50 -22.77
N GLU A 60 4.10 -9.58 -22.02
CA GLU A 60 3.21 -10.07 -20.95
C GLU A 60 2.94 -9.02 -19.87
N ARG A 61 3.97 -8.26 -19.45
CA ARG A 61 3.81 -7.20 -18.45
C ARG A 61 3.00 -6.04 -18.98
N THR A 62 3.22 -5.66 -20.23
CA THR A 62 2.48 -4.58 -20.89
C THR A 62 1.01 -4.95 -21.03
N GLU A 63 0.74 -6.19 -21.45
CA GLU A 63 -0.62 -6.70 -21.58
C GLU A 63 -1.32 -6.83 -20.23
N LEU A 64 -0.65 -7.37 -19.20
CA LEU A 64 -1.24 -7.39 -17.87
C LEU A 64 -1.54 -5.98 -17.35
N LEU A 65 -0.64 -5.02 -17.54
CA LEU A 65 -0.89 -3.63 -17.13
C LEU A 65 -2.09 -3.03 -17.86
N ARG A 66 -2.23 -3.29 -19.16
CA ARG A 66 -3.38 -2.87 -19.97
C ARG A 66 -4.68 -3.45 -19.42
N LEU A 67 -4.70 -4.75 -19.13
CA LEU A 67 -5.86 -5.43 -18.53
C LEU A 67 -6.22 -4.88 -17.16
N LEU A 68 -5.22 -4.61 -16.31
CA LEU A 68 -5.44 -4.05 -14.97
C LEU A 68 -5.99 -2.61 -15.03
N ARG A 69 -5.51 -1.78 -15.97
CA ARG A 69 -6.08 -0.45 -16.21
C ARG A 69 -7.52 -0.52 -16.71
N GLY A 70 -7.82 -1.46 -17.61
CA GLY A 70 -9.19 -1.73 -18.05
C GLY A 70 -10.09 -2.13 -16.89
N TYR A 71 -9.65 -3.08 -16.07
CA TYR A 71 -10.37 -3.50 -14.86
C TYR A 71 -10.62 -2.33 -13.91
N ALA A 72 -9.59 -1.50 -13.67
CA ALA A 72 -9.67 -0.37 -12.77
C ALA A 72 -10.73 0.65 -13.20
N SER A 73 -10.77 0.96 -14.51
CA SER A 73 -11.78 1.84 -15.09
C SER A 73 -13.19 1.23 -15.00
N SER A 74 -13.36 -0.04 -15.34
CA SER A 74 -14.66 -0.71 -15.29
C SER A 74 -15.25 -0.88 -13.88
N HIS A 75 -14.41 -0.87 -12.85
CA HIS A 75 -14.82 -1.04 -11.44
C HIS A 75 -14.66 0.25 -10.62
N SER A 76 -14.39 1.39 -11.27
CA SER A 76 -14.24 2.70 -10.63
C SER A 76 -13.27 2.69 -9.44
N LEU A 77 -12.11 2.06 -9.60
CA LEU A 77 -11.10 2.05 -8.54
C LEU A 77 -10.59 3.47 -8.29
N ASP A 78 -10.44 3.86 -7.02
CA ASP A 78 -9.88 5.15 -6.64
C ASP A 78 -8.36 5.15 -6.86
N ILE A 79 -7.94 5.70 -7.99
CA ILE A 79 -6.53 5.84 -8.38
C ILE A 79 -6.21 7.32 -8.58
N ARG A 80 -5.34 7.86 -7.74
CA ARG A 80 -5.00 9.28 -7.67
C ARG A 80 -3.61 9.54 -8.22
N HIS A 81 -3.51 9.60 -9.54
CA HIS A 81 -2.25 9.82 -10.26
C HIS A 81 -1.54 11.15 -9.93
N SER A 82 -2.26 12.15 -9.43
CA SER A 82 -1.71 13.45 -9.01
C SER A 82 -1.41 13.53 -7.51
N THR A 83 -1.75 12.49 -6.74
CA THR A 83 -1.53 12.46 -5.30
C THR A 83 -0.28 11.65 -4.99
N ILE A 84 0.72 12.33 -4.44
CA ILE A 84 1.98 11.70 -4.07
C ILE A 84 2.00 11.39 -2.58
N ALA A 85 2.38 10.18 -2.21
CA ALA A 85 2.72 9.80 -0.85
C ALA A 85 4.11 10.36 -0.50
N GLU A 86 4.13 11.43 0.28
CA GLU A 86 5.33 12.16 0.69
C GLU A 86 5.95 11.55 1.95
N ASN A 87 5.09 11.08 2.87
CA ASN A 87 5.53 10.49 4.12
C ASN A 87 4.55 9.40 4.58
N LEU A 88 5.06 8.44 5.35
CA LEU A 88 4.30 7.34 5.93
C LEU A 88 4.64 7.24 7.42
N CYS A 89 3.63 7.36 8.27
CA CYS A 89 3.80 7.18 9.71
C CYS A 89 2.69 6.35 10.35
N VAL A 90 2.98 5.78 11.52
CA VAL A 90 2.00 5.04 12.33
C VAL A 90 1.35 6.00 13.33
N VAL A 91 0.05 6.20 13.20
CA VAL A 91 -0.80 6.92 14.15
C VAL A 91 -0.85 6.10 15.44
N GLY A 92 -0.29 6.68 16.51
CA GLY A 92 -0.04 6.01 17.79
C GLY A 92 1.44 5.98 18.22
N HIS A 93 2.39 6.26 17.30
CA HIS A 93 3.81 6.51 17.65
C HIS A 93 4.23 7.98 17.48
N SER A 94 3.37 8.81 16.87
CA SER A 94 3.65 10.23 16.65
C SER A 94 3.18 11.07 17.85
N LYS A 95 4.12 11.79 18.49
CA LYS A 95 3.85 12.83 19.51
C LYS A 95 3.14 14.07 18.93
N LEU A 96 2.86 14.11 17.63
CA LEU A 96 2.37 15.29 16.91
C LEU A 96 0.86 15.33 16.68
N LEU A 97 0.12 14.25 17.02
CA LEU A 97 -1.34 14.23 16.86
C LEU A 97 -2.03 14.36 18.22
N PRO A 98 -2.98 15.30 18.39
CA PRO A 98 -3.76 15.41 19.61
C PRO A 98 -4.71 14.22 19.73
N THR A 99 -4.50 13.39 20.76
CA THR A 99 -5.35 12.29 21.22
C THR A 99 -5.64 11.15 20.22
N PRO A 100 -5.41 9.87 20.60
CA PRO A 100 -5.72 8.75 19.73
C PRO A 100 -7.23 8.70 19.49
N VAL A 101 -7.66 8.96 18.26
CA VAL A 101 -9.03 8.64 17.82
C VAL A 101 -9.11 7.11 17.70
N LEU A 102 -9.36 6.50 18.85
CA LEU A 102 -9.85 5.16 19.11
C LEU A 102 -9.17 3.98 18.37
N GLY A 103 -8.23 3.33 19.08
CA GLY A 103 -8.25 1.87 19.24
C GLY A 103 -7.63 0.95 18.18
N SER A 104 -7.33 1.41 16.96
CA SER A 104 -6.56 0.62 15.98
C SER A 104 -5.30 1.38 15.55
N LYS A 105 -4.17 0.68 15.38
CA LYS A 105 -2.97 1.27 14.78
C LYS A 105 -3.34 1.67 13.35
N LYS A 106 -3.50 2.96 13.10
CA LYS A 106 -3.79 3.49 11.76
C LYS A 106 -2.51 4.01 11.14
N TRP A 107 -2.31 3.75 9.86
CA TRP A 107 -1.30 4.40 9.04
C TRP A 107 -1.79 5.78 8.62
N ALA A 108 -0.90 6.76 8.65
CA ALA A 108 -1.09 8.07 8.06
C ALA A 108 -0.13 8.22 6.88
N VAL A 109 -0.70 8.35 5.68
CA VAL A 109 0.01 8.68 4.45
C VAL A 109 -0.15 10.17 4.23
N GLN A 110 0.93 10.92 4.39
CA GLN A 110 0.95 12.36 4.11
C GLN A 110 1.06 12.58 2.61
N THR A 111 0.25 13.48 2.10
CA THR A 111 0.22 13.88 0.70
C THR A 111 0.21 15.41 0.62
N GLY A 112 0.57 15.98 -0.53
CA GLY A 112 0.51 17.43 -0.73
C GLY A 112 -0.88 18.05 -0.56
N SER A 113 -1.94 17.23 -0.53
CA SER A 113 -3.33 17.67 -0.35
C SER A 113 -3.92 17.39 1.04
N GLY A 114 -3.23 16.62 1.89
CA GLY A 114 -3.74 16.26 3.21
C GLY A 114 -3.17 14.94 3.74
N VAL A 115 -3.98 14.20 4.49
CA VAL A 115 -3.57 12.93 5.09
C VAL A 115 -4.58 11.84 4.78
N LEU A 116 -4.12 10.71 4.25
CA LEU A 116 -4.93 9.50 4.15
C LEU A 116 -4.67 8.62 5.37
N LEU A 117 -5.72 8.31 6.10
CA LEU A 117 -5.71 7.43 7.27
C LEU A 117 -6.23 6.05 6.86
N ALA A 118 -5.46 4.99 7.12
CA ALA A 118 -5.84 3.63 6.75
C ALA A 118 -5.41 2.58 7.78
N ASP A 119 -6.13 1.47 7.85
CA ASP A 119 -5.74 0.34 8.70
C ASP A 119 -4.60 -0.47 8.07
N HIS A 120 -4.52 -0.49 6.74
CA HIS A 120 -3.50 -1.21 5.98
C HIS A 120 -2.80 -0.30 4.97
N VAL A 121 -1.50 -0.50 4.78
CA VAL A 121 -0.73 0.12 3.68
C VAL A 121 -0.04 -0.97 2.89
N VAL A 122 -0.14 -0.90 1.56
CA VAL A 122 0.59 -1.79 0.65
C VAL A 122 1.67 -1.00 -0.06
N LEU A 123 2.94 -1.33 0.21
CA LEU A 123 4.07 -0.77 -0.51
C LEU A 123 4.38 -1.60 -1.74
N THR A 124 4.47 -0.93 -2.88
CA THR A 124 4.90 -1.55 -4.14
C THR A 124 6.25 -0.99 -4.56
N LYS A 125 7.11 -1.83 -5.14
CA LYS A 125 8.44 -1.44 -5.64
C LYS A 125 9.35 -0.71 -4.62
N TYR A 126 9.15 -0.95 -3.33
CA TYR A 126 9.93 -0.29 -2.28
C TYR A 126 11.29 -0.96 -2.08
N PRO A 127 12.44 -0.25 -2.14
CA PRO A 127 13.75 -0.87 -1.99
C PRO A 127 13.92 -1.54 -0.62
N GLN A 128 14.46 -2.77 -0.58
CA GLN A 128 14.63 -3.55 0.66
C GLN A 128 15.47 -2.82 1.71
N ASN A 129 16.51 -2.10 1.29
CA ASN A 129 17.35 -1.29 2.19
C ASN A 129 16.56 -0.14 2.82
N GLN A 130 15.67 0.51 2.07
CA GLN A 130 14.81 1.56 2.60
C GLN A 130 13.77 0.96 3.54
N LEU A 131 13.19 -0.20 3.19
CA LEU A 131 12.22 -0.89 4.05
C LEU A 131 12.84 -1.25 5.40
N ARG A 132 14.05 -1.81 5.39
CA ARG A 132 14.75 -2.18 6.62
C ARG A 132 15.02 -0.96 7.50
N ARG A 133 15.50 0.15 6.92
CA ARG A 133 15.70 1.42 7.66
C ARG A 133 14.39 1.96 8.22
N PHE A 134 13.32 1.89 7.43
CA PHE A 134 11.99 2.34 7.84
C PHE A 134 11.45 1.52 9.02
N LEU A 135 11.47 0.18 8.94
CA LEU A 135 11.03 -0.67 10.06
C LEU A 135 11.89 -0.49 11.32
N LEU A 136 13.20 -0.28 11.17
CA LEU A 136 14.07 0.08 12.29
C LEU A 136 13.68 1.41 12.92
N SER A 137 13.31 2.41 12.11
CA SER A 137 12.83 3.70 12.61
C SER A 137 11.51 3.60 13.40
N LEU A 138 10.73 2.55 13.15
CA LEU A 138 9.53 2.21 13.92
C LEU A 138 9.82 1.42 15.20
N GLY A 139 11.10 1.15 15.52
CA GLY A 139 11.50 0.38 16.70
C GLY A 139 11.25 -1.13 16.59
N LEU A 140 10.98 -1.65 15.39
CA LEU A 140 10.83 -3.09 15.17
C LEU A 140 12.21 -3.74 14.98
N ALA A 141 12.54 -4.69 15.85
CA ALA A 141 13.72 -5.54 15.68
C ALA A 141 13.53 -6.42 14.44
N VAL A 142 14.21 -6.05 13.35
CA VAL A 142 14.18 -6.80 12.09
C VAL A 142 15.01 -8.08 12.26
N GLY A 143 14.34 -9.17 12.64
CA GLY A 143 14.90 -10.53 12.54
C GLY A 143 14.86 -11.05 11.10
N ASN A 144 14.98 -12.36 10.91
CA ASN A 144 15.01 -12.99 9.58
C ASN A 144 13.70 -12.82 8.78
N ASP A 145 12.58 -12.41 9.39
CA ASP A 145 11.28 -12.27 8.71
C ASP A 145 10.73 -10.83 8.74
N LEU A 146 11.36 -9.97 7.93
CA LEU A 146 10.95 -8.58 7.69
C LEU A 146 9.49 -8.46 7.22
N LYS A 147 9.03 -9.42 6.40
CA LYS A 147 7.69 -9.40 5.79
C LYS A 147 6.62 -9.72 6.82
N ALA A 148 6.86 -10.70 7.69
CA ALA A 148 5.95 -11.00 8.81
C ALA A 148 5.87 -9.83 9.80
N ALA A 149 7.01 -9.22 10.14
CA ALA A 149 7.04 -8.06 11.03
C ALA A 149 6.25 -6.86 10.47
N ALA A 150 6.41 -6.58 9.17
CA ALA A 150 5.62 -5.56 8.47
C ALA A 150 4.11 -5.91 8.48
N ARG A 151 3.75 -7.15 8.16
CA ARG A 151 2.35 -7.60 8.13
C ARG A 151 1.68 -7.48 9.50
N ALA A 152 2.40 -7.76 10.58
CA ALA A 152 1.89 -7.65 11.95
C ALA A 152 1.48 -6.22 12.35
N ILE A 153 1.97 -5.20 11.64
CA ILE A 153 1.60 -3.80 11.84
C ILE A 153 0.71 -3.24 10.72
N GLY A 154 0.15 -4.09 9.85
CA GLY A 154 -0.71 -3.66 8.73
C GLY A 154 0.08 -3.14 7.51
N LEU A 155 1.40 -3.35 7.45
CA LEU A 155 2.22 -3.01 6.29
C LEU A 155 2.44 -4.24 5.41
N HIS A 156 1.96 -4.19 4.18
CA HIS A 156 2.08 -5.29 3.22
C HIS A 156 3.01 -4.91 2.08
N LEU A 157 3.65 -5.91 1.49
CA LEU A 157 4.74 -5.72 0.53
C LEU A 157 4.48 -6.52 -0.73
N VAL A 158 4.48 -5.86 -1.89
CA VAL A 158 4.32 -6.51 -3.21
C VAL A 158 5.42 -6.06 -4.15
N GLY A 159 6.12 -7.04 -4.73
CA GLY A 159 7.30 -6.80 -5.56
C GLY A 159 8.49 -6.23 -4.77
N VAL A 160 8.59 -6.54 -3.48
CA VAL A 160 9.71 -6.17 -2.59
C VAL A 160 10.50 -7.42 -2.20
N GLY A 161 11.83 -7.41 -2.42
CA GLY A 161 12.76 -8.48 -2.01
C GLY A 161 13.94 -8.67 -2.98
N GLU A 162 14.74 -9.73 -2.74
CA GLU A 162 15.99 -10.09 -3.44
C GLU A 162 15.87 -10.27 -4.97
N LEU A 163 14.68 -10.59 -5.49
CA LEU A 163 14.48 -10.65 -6.95
C LEU A 163 14.38 -9.23 -7.51
N LEU A 164 15.41 -8.85 -8.28
CA LEU A 164 15.50 -7.59 -9.04
C LEU A 164 14.26 -7.30 -9.90
N SER A 165 13.51 -8.34 -10.30
CA SER A 165 12.21 -8.21 -10.94
C SER A 165 11.32 -9.46 -10.76
N PRO A 166 10.22 -9.41 -10.00
CA PRO A 166 9.28 -10.53 -9.94
C PRO A 166 8.60 -10.77 -11.28
N SER A 167 8.24 -12.03 -11.56
CA SER A 167 7.45 -12.39 -12.75
C SER A 167 6.01 -11.89 -12.62
N THR A 168 5.32 -11.74 -13.75
CA THR A 168 3.89 -11.39 -13.82
C THR A 168 3.04 -12.30 -12.93
N ARG A 169 3.30 -13.61 -12.99
CA ARG A 169 2.63 -14.63 -12.16
C ARG A 169 2.88 -14.40 -10.67
N GLU A 170 4.11 -14.09 -10.29
CA GLU A 170 4.46 -13.84 -8.89
C GLU A 170 3.82 -12.55 -8.35
N ILE A 171 3.74 -11.49 -9.16
CA ILE A 171 3.03 -10.25 -8.79
C ILE A 171 1.56 -10.54 -8.49
N VAL A 172 0.88 -11.27 -9.38
CA VAL A 172 -0.53 -11.63 -9.19
C VAL A 172 -0.71 -12.53 -7.97
N ARG A 173 0.21 -13.50 -7.76
CA ARG A 173 0.19 -14.36 -6.57
C ARG A 173 0.33 -13.55 -5.29
N GLN A 174 1.27 -12.61 -5.24
CA GLN A 174 1.49 -11.72 -4.09
C GLN A 174 0.27 -10.82 -3.84
N ALA A 175 -0.33 -10.24 -4.88
CA ALA A 175 -1.55 -9.44 -4.75
C ALA A 175 -2.71 -10.23 -4.12
N LYS A 176 -2.91 -11.48 -4.56
CA LYS A 176 -3.92 -12.39 -3.99
C LYS A 176 -3.66 -12.72 -2.52
N LEU A 177 -2.41 -12.93 -2.15
CA LEU A 177 -2.03 -13.23 -0.77
C LEU A 177 -2.21 -12.02 0.14
N VAL A 178 -1.81 -10.83 -0.31
CA VAL A 178 -1.98 -9.58 0.44
C VAL A 178 -3.46 -9.26 0.63
N SER A 179 -4.28 -9.38 -0.41
CA SER A 179 -5.71 -9.12 -0.29
C SER A 179 -6.41 -10.13 0.64
N ALA A 180 -6.03 -11.41 0.60
CA ALA A 180 -6.52 -12.41 1.55
C ALA A 180 -6.07 -12.14 2.99
N ALA A 181 -4.83 -11.68 3.17
CA ALA A 181 -4.28 -11.32 4.47
C ALA A 181 -5.03 -10.14 5.11
N ILE A 182 -5.41 -9.14 4.31
CA ILE A 182 -6.18 -7.97 4.75
C ILE A 182 -7.61 -8.39 5.15
N VAL A 183 -8.26 -9.26 4.39
CA VAL A 183 -9.59 -9.81 4.75
C VAL A 183 -9.56 -10.53 6.10
N GLN A 184 -8.49 -11.30 6.39
CA GLN A 184 -8.35 -12.04 7.65
C GLN A 184 -8.03 -11.16 8.85
N HIS A 185 -7.60 -9.91 8.63
CA HIS A 185 -7.35 -8.92 9.67
C HIS A 185 -8.20 -7.66 9.40
N PRO A 186 -9.54 -7.80 9.45
CA PRO A 186 -10.42 -6.67 9.22
C PRO A 186 -10.19 -5.61 10.31
N PRO A 187 -10.40 -4.32 10.01
CA PRO A 187 -10.29 -3.27 11.02
C PRO A 187 -11.16 -3.60 12.22
N LEU A 188 -10.63 -3.40 13.43
CA LEU A 188 -11.41 -3.51 14.66
C LEU A 188 -12.51 -2.43 14.62
N ARG A 189 -13.70 -2.80 14.14
CA ARG A 189 -14.89 -1.97 14.23
C ARG A 189 -15.19 -1.77 15.71
N LEU A 190 -15.12 -0.53 16.19
CA LEU A 190 -15.67 -0.21 17.50
C LEU A 190 -17.17 -0.51 17.47
N PRO A 191 -17.72 -1.18 18.51
CA PRO A 191 -19.16 -1.34 18.62
C PRO A 191 -19.82 0.04 18.63
N PRO A 192 -21.04 0.19 18.06
CA PRO A 192 -21.76 1.45 18.12
C PRO A 192 -21.91 1.82 19.59
N THR A 193 -21.43 3.00 19.95
CA THR A 193 -21.62 3.58 21.28
C THR A 193 -23.12 3.65 21.51
N ARG A 194 -23.63 2.70 22.31
CA ARG A 194 -25.00 2.75 22.79
C ARG A 194 -25.04 3.99 23.67
N ALA A 195 -25.59 5.09 23.14
CA ALA A 195 -25.91 6.25 23.95
C ALA A 195 -26.83 5.76 25.07
N LEU A 196 -26.29 5.65 26.28
CA LEU A 196 -27.12 5.57 27.47
C LEU A 196 -27.81 6.93 27.58
N GLY A 197 -29.04 6.99 27.12
CA GLY A 197 -30.01 7.91 27.68
C GLY A 197 -30.37 7.42 29.08
N ALA A 198 -30.07 8.24 30.07
CA ALA A 198 -30.79 8.37 31.34
C ALA A 198 -30.34 9.69 31.98
#